data_AF-A0A812ZGZ6-F1
#
_entry.id   AF-A0A812ZGZ6-F1
#
_cell.length_a   1.000
_cell.length_b   1.000
_cell.length_c   1.000
_cell.angle_alpha   90.00
_cell.angle_beta   90.00
_cell.angle_gamma   90.00
#
_symmetry.space_group_name_H-M   'P 1'
#
loop_
_entity.id
_entity.type
_entity.pdbx_description
1 polymer ?
#
loop_
_entity_poly.entity_id
_entity_poly.type
_entity_poly.pdbx_seq_one_letter_code
_entity_poly.pdbx_strand_id
1 'polypeptide(L)'
;MGNEQSGPLVRNADKRTSRREHRAIFEAAAQRFRQAPFQAPPRCGGSEVARGIRVCVRKRPIFSHEIEQGEFDAITCLDPGRVVVHDARMHPDMVKLYMNHHDFDYDEAFDEAADNRTVYEGTAKAIVEAALEGQNGTVMMYGQTGSGKTYTMRSIYQQAAEDIFAGAAGRTVTVSFIELFGDSCFDMLHQGAGCQLTTAQDGSVYPHPCVEVEVVTSAELLALIELAGKLRATAATGVHDQSSRSHALCRIFVECGEGAEGSVTLVDLAGSEHRIDNAEHNAERRKEGAKINASLAALKECIRARASNSKFIAFRQNRLTQLLRGCFLPGGHHETVVIATVSPSSKDTEHSLNTLRHACIMDGQGQGKSDKGSHLGGGAVTKELQRTRPSSTVRTLQAPNSFGPYW
;
A
#
# COMPACT_ATOMS: atom_id res chain seq x y z
N MET A 1 36.24 -40.60 -30.33
CA MET A 1 36.09 -40.37 -28.88
C MET A 1 36.35 -38.89 -28.62
N GLY A 2 35.29 -38.09 -28.61
CA GLY A 2 35.34 -36.68 -28.20
C GLY A 2 34.39 -36.53 -27.02
N ASN A 3 34.96 -36.36 -25.81
CA ASN A 3 34.22 -36.12 -24.58
C ASN A 3 33.78 -34.64 -24.57
N GLU A 4 32.54 -34.36 -24.95
CA GLU A 4 31.88 -33.11 -24.55
C GLU A 4 31.34 -33.30 -23.12
N GLN A 5 32.12 -32.85 -22.15
CA GLN A 5 31.60 -32.61 -20.80
C GLN A 5 30.68 -31.38 -20.87
N SER A 6 29.38 -31.64 -20.97
CA SER A 6 28.35 -30.65 -20.69
C SER A 6 28.44 -30.25 -19.22
N GLY A 7 29.03 -29.07 -18.97
CA GLY A 7 28.96 -28.44 -17.65
C GLY A 7 27.50 -28.25 -17.21
N PRO A 8 27.21 -28.27 -15.90
CA PRO A 8 25.84 -28.14 -15.42
C PRO A 8 25.27 -26.80 -15.89
N LEU A 9 24.15 -26.86 -16.61
CA LEU A 9 23.33 -25.71 -16.97
C LEU A 9 23.06 -24.91 -15.68
N VAL A 10 23.71 -23.76 -15.54
CA VAL A 10 23.42 -22.80 -14.46
C VAL A 10 21.98 -22.37 -14.68
N ARG A 11 21.05 -22.95 -13.91
CA ARG A 11 19.66 -22.50 -13.90
C ARG A 11 19.69 -21.04 -13.48
N ASN A 12 19.21 -20.14 -14.33
CA ASN A 12 18.86 -18.78 -13.93
C ASN A 12 17.77 -18.91 -12.86
N ALA A 13 18.18 -18.99 -11.59
CA ALA A 13 17.25 -18.98 -10.48
C ALA A 13 16.61 -17.59 -10.43
N ASP A 14 15.31 -17.54 -10.70
CA ASP A 14 14.51 -16.35 -10.45
C ASP A 14 14.65 -15.95 -8.96
N LYS A 15 14.54 -14.66 -8.67
CA LYS A 15 14.69 -14.09 -7.31
C LYS A 15 13.84 -14.83 -6.29
N ARG A 16 12.61 -15.22 -6.68
CA ARG A 16 11.69 -15.99 -5.84
C ARG A 16 12.26 -17.35 -5.45
N THR A 17 12.85 -18.06 -6.40
CA THR A 17 13.51 -19.35 -6.15
C THR A 17 14.72 -19.17 -5.23
N SER A 18 15.55 -18.16 -5.48
CA SER A 18 16.72 -17.85 -4.65
C SER A 18 16.33 -17.52 -3.20
N ARG A 19 15.26 -16.74 -2.98
CA ARG A 19 14.75 -16.41 -1.64
C ARG A 19 14.31 -17.65 -0.86
N ARG A 20 13.66 -18.61 -1.53
CA ARG A 20 13.22 -19.88 -0.92
C ARG A 20 14.39 -20.81 -0.62
N GLU A 21 15.31 -20.98 -1.57
CA GLU A 21 16.48 -21.86 -1.41
C GLU A 21 17.44 -21.37 -0.31
N HIS A 22 17.59 -20.06 -0.17
CA HIS A 22 18.47 -19.44 0.83
C HIS A 22 17.71 -18.80 1.99
N ARG A 23 16.47 -19.22 2.26
CA ARG A 23 15.59 -18.65 3.30
C ARG A 23 16.32 -18.47 4.63
N ALA A 24 16.91 -19.54 5.17
CA ALA A 24 17.53 -19.51 6.50
C ALA A 24 18.63 -18.45 6.62
N ILE A 25 19.36 -18.22 5.52
CA ILE A 25 20.43 -17.24 5.45
C ILE A 25 19.86 -15.81 5.44
N PHE A 26 18.81 -15.55 4.65
CA PHE A 26 18.17 -14.24 4.57
C PHE A 26 17.38 -13.91 5.84
N GLU A 27 16.65 -14.88 6.41
CA GLU A 27 15.89 -14.73 7.64
C GLU A 27 16.82 -14.41 8.83
N ALA A 28 17.97 -15.09 8.93
CA ALA A 28 18.98 -14.75 9.93
C ALA A 28 19.55 -13.33 9.74
N ALA A 29 19.65 -12.84 8.50
CA ALA A 29 20.11 -11.48 8.21
C ALA A 29 19.09 -10.43 8.67
N ALA A 30 17.80 -10.65 8.35
CA ALA A 30 16.72 -9.79 8.81
C ALA A 30 16.62 -9.77 10.33
N GLN A 31 16.78 -10.93 10.99
CA GLN A 31 16.81 -11.01 12.46
C GLN A 31 18.00 -10.26 13.06
N ARG A 32 19.19 -10.36 12.46
CA ARG A 32 20.36 -9.57 12.90
C ARG A 32 20.11 -8.08 12.82
N PHE A 33 19.48 -7.61 11.74
CA PHE A 33 19.08 -6.20 11.63
C PHE A 33 18.12 -5.80 12.75
N ARG A 34 17.09 -6.62 13.02
CA ARG A 34 16.10 -6.36 14.10
C ARG A 34 16.72 -6.33 15.50
N GLN A 35 17.77 -7.11 15.73
CA GLN A 35 18.46 -7.19 17.03
C GLN A 35 19.56 -6.13 17.21
N ALA A 36 20.04 -5.54 16.12
CA ALA A 36 21.07 -4.52 16.20
C ALA A 36 20.52 -3.25 16.88
N PRO A 37 21.28 -2.62 17.80
CA PRO A 37 20.88 -1.35 18.38
C PRO A 37 20.76 -0.32 17.27
N PHE A 38 19.52 0.05 16.95
CA PHE A 38 19.24 0.97 15.85
C PHE A 38 19.55 2.40 16.29
N GLN A 39 20.64 2.97 15.80
CA GLN A 39 20.86 4.41 15.89
C GLN A 39 20.02 5.08 14.81
N ALA A 40 18.86 5.60 15.20
CA ALA A 40 18.02 6.34 14.28
C ALA A 40 18.78 7.57 13.75
N PRO A 41 19.04 7.69 12.43
CA PRO A 41 19.39 8.99 11.89
C PRO A 41 18.27 9.97 12.25
N PRO A 42 18.61 11.23 12.60
CA PRO A 42 17.60 12.22 12.95
C PRO A 42 16.57 12.29 11.82
N ARG A 43 15.27 12.29 12.18
CA ARG A 43 14.18 12.51 11.21
C ARG A 43 14.59 13.70 10.34
N CYS A 44 14.54 13.54 9.01
CA CYS A 44 14.56 14.70 8.12
C CYS A 44 13.38 15.57 8.56
N GLY A 45 13.68 16.65 9.29
CA GLY A 45 12.67 17.46 9.98
C GLY A 45 11.62 17.95 8.98
N GLY A 46 10.50 17.24 8.93
CA GLY A 46 9.24 17.85 8.55
C GLY A 46 8.89 18.75 9.71
N SER A 47 8.98 20.07 9.51
CA SER A 47 8.32 20.99 10.42
C SER A 47 6.85 20.58 10.55
N GLU A 48 6.27 20.90 11.70
CA GLU A 48 4.85 20.85 12.06
C GLU A 48 3.98 21.76 11.16
N VAL A 49 4.36 21.91 9.89
CA VAL A 49 3.57 22.54 8.85
C VAL A 49 2.43 21.59 8.58
N ALA A 50 1.21 22.06 8.83
CA ALA A 50 -0.06 21.40 8.50
C ALA A 50 0.01 20.73 7.12
N ARG A 51 0.43 19.45 7.10
CA ARG A 51 0.47 18.64 5.89
C ARG A 51 -0.98 18.33 5.58
N GLY A 52 -1.48 18.82 4.45
CA GLY A 52 -2.87 18.58 4.05
C GLY A 52 -3.18 17.11 3.74
N ILE A 53 -2.16 16.24 3.71
CA ILE A 53 -2.27 14.81 3.46
C ILE A 53 -1.34 14.10 4.44
N ARG A 54 -1.91 13.17 5.21
CA ARG A 54 -1.19 12.31 6.15
C ARG A 54 -1.04 10.91 5.54
N VAL A 55 0.14 10.31 5.62
CA VAL A 55 0.44 9.00 5.07
C VAL A 55 0.87 8.05 6.18
N CYS A 56 0.10 6.98 6.35
CA CYS A 56 0.35 5.93 7.32
C CYS A 56 0.60 4.59 6.61
N VAL A 57 1.39 3.71 7.21
CA VAL A 57 1.62 2.35 6.72
C VAL A 57 1.03 1.33 7.67
N ARG A 58 0.44 0.26 7.14
CA ARG A 58 0.03 -0.91 7.92
C ARG A 58 0.63 -2.19 7.37
N LYS A 59 1.47 -2.85 8.16
CA LYS A 59 1.97 -4.20 7.88
C LYS A 59 0.97 -5.22 8.41
N ARG A 60 0.52 -6.15 7.56
CA ARG A 60 -0.28 -7.30 8.05
C ARG A 60 0.63 -8.37 8.68
N PRO A 61 0.10 -9.25 9.54
CA PRO A 61 0.83 -10.44 9.96
C PRO A 61 1.22 -11.34 8.78
N ILE A 62 2.35 -12.04 8.90
CA ILE A 62 2.68 -13.14 8.00
C ILE A 62 1.77 -14.34 8.33
N PHE A 63 1.17 -14.96 7.31
CA PHE A 63 0.24 -16.06 7.51
C PHE A 63 0.96 -17.41 7.57
N SER A 64 0.37 -18.38 8.29
CA SER A 64 0.93 -19.72 8.44
C SER A 64 1.22 -20.41 7.10
N HIS A 65 0.30 -20.27 6.13
CA HIS A 65 0.48 -20.86 4.79
C HIS A 65 1.63 -20.23 4.01
N GLU A 66 2.01 -18.97 4.28
CA GLU A 66 3.18 -18.32 3.66
C GLU A 66 4.47 -18.89 4.23
N ILE A 67 4.50 -19.10 5.56
CA ILE A 67 5.62 -19.74 6.26
C ILE A 67 5.83 -21.18 5.76
N GLU A 68 4.74 -21.93 5.60
CA GLU A 68 4.72 -23.31 5.05
C GLU A 68 5.22 -23.36 3.60
N GLN A 69 4.96 -22.31 2.81
CA GLN A 69 5.47 -22.16 1.44
C GLN A 69 6.93 -21.73 1.35
N GLY A 70 7.62 -21.60 2.49
CA GLY A 70 9.02 -21.20 2.53
C GLY A 70 9.25 -19.69 2.50
N GLU A 71 8.21 -18.89 2.66
CA GLU A 71 8.33 -17.43 2.76
C GLU A 71 8.70 -17.00 4.19
N PHE A 72 9.31 -15.83 4.31
CA PHE A 72 9.70 -15.22 5.58
C PHE A 72 9.30 -13.75 5.63
N ASP A 73 9.28 -13.18 6.83
CA ASP A 73 8.94 -11.78 7.04
C ASP A 73 10.10 -10.86 6.63
N ALA A 74 9.91 -10.14 5.54
CA ALA A 74 10.87 -9.21 4.94
C ALA A 74 10.62 -7.74 5.32
N ILE A 75 9.70 -7.42 6.24
CA ILE A 75 9.40 -6.04 6.63
C ILE A 75 9.56 -5.86 8.14
N THR A 76 10.22 -4.78 8.54
CA THR A 76 10.33 -4.36 9.94
C THR A 76 9.72 -2.97 10.09
N CYS A 77 8.74 -2.82 10.98
CA CYS A 77 8.20 -1.54 11.40
C CYS A 77 8.92 -1.11 12.68
N LEU A 78 9.34 0.15 12.74
CA LEU A 78 10.03 0.74 13.88
C LEU A 78 9.30 2.01 14.28
N ASP A 79 9.06 2.17 15.58
CA ASP A 79 8.43 3.36 16.09
C ASP A 79 9.40 4.54 16.21
N PRO A 80 8.95 5.78 15.92
CA PRO A 80 7.66 6.14 15.33
C PRO A 80 7.73 6.21 13.79
N GLY A 81 6.81 5.52 13.10
CA GLY A 81 6.51 5.78 11.68
C GLY A 81 7.53 5.27 10.65
N ARG A 82 8.54 4.51 11.05
CA ARG A 82 9.59 4.03 10.15
C ARG A 82 9.32 2.61 9.68
N VAL A 83 9.58 2.35 8.41
CA VAL A 83 9.41 1.03 7.79
C VAL A 83 10.67 0.65 7.03
N VAL A 84 11.19 -0.53 7.30
CA VAL A 84 12.38 -1.09 6.63
C VAL A 84 11.98 -2.33 5.84
N VAL A 85 12.31 -2.35 4.55
CA VAL A 85 12.15 -3.55 3.71
C VAL A 85 13.49 -4.22 3.48
N HIS A 86 13.55 -5.51 3.81
CA HIS A 86 14.71 -6.38 3.66
C HIS A 86 14.69 -7.08 2.28
N ASP A 87 15.21 -6.40 1.25
CA ASP A 87 15.28 -6.91 -0.12
C ASP A 87 16.45 -7.91 -0.28
N ALA A 88 16.11 -9.19 -0.09
CA ALA A 88 16.97 -10.34 -0.31
C ALA A 88 17.29 -10.52 -1.80
N ARG A 89 18.58 -10.44 -2.14
CA ARG A 89 19.08 -10.53 -3.52
C ARG A 89 20.32 -11.41 -3.67
N MET A 90 20.56 -11.79 -4.91
CA MET A 90 21.75 -12.51 -5.34
C MET A 90 22.51 -11.68 -6.37
N HIS A 91 23.83 -11.69 -6.28
CA HIS A 91 24.70 -11.00 -7.23
C HIS A 91 24.61 -11.69 -8.61
N PRO A 92 24.86 -11.00 -9.73
CA PRO A 92 24.87 -11.62 -11.06
C PRO A 92 25.82 -12.82 -11.23
N ASP A 93 26.75 -13.02 -10.29
CA ASP A 93 27.62 -14.20 -10.25
C ASP A 93 26.92 -15.47 -9.73
N MET A 94 25.66 -15.36 -9.28
CA MET A 94 24.85 -16.45 -8.71
C MET A 94 25.45 -17.10 -7.46
N VAL A 95 26.44 -16.47 -6.83
CA VAL A 95 27.18 -17.02 -5.68
C VAL A 95 27.06 -16.13 -4.45
N LYS A 96 27.09 -14.81 -4.63
CA LYS A 96 27.07 -13.88 -3.50
C LYS A 96 25.65 -13.44 -3.16
N LEU A 97 25.19 -13.86 -1.98
CA LEU A 97 23.95 -13.40 -1.39
C LEU A 97 24.18 -12.06 -0.67
N TYR A 98 23.23 -11.15 -0.80
CA TYR A 98 23.24 -9.88 -0.09
C TYR A 98 21.81 -9.42 0.22
N MET A 99 21.68 -8.55 1.20
CA MET A 99 20.38 -7.99 1.57
C MET A 99 20.47 -6.47 1.52
N ASN A 100 19.55 -5.85 0.79
CA ASN A 100 19.40 -4.40 0.78
C ASN A 100 18.31 -4.03 1.80
N HIS A 101 18.62 -3.12 2.69
CA HIS A 101 17.66 -2.52 3.62
C HIS A 101 17.17 -1.21 3.02
N HIS A 102 15.88 -1.14 2.70
CA HIS A 102 15.23 0.06 2.19
C HIS A 102 14.45 0.73 3.32
N ASP A 103 14.91 1.91 3.75
CA ASP A 103 14.32 2.67 4.83
C ASP A 103 13.33 3.71 4.32
N PHE A 104 12.15 3.77 4.94
CA PHE A 104 11.10 4.76 4.66
C PHE A 104 10.59 5.36 5.96
N ASP A 105 10.33 6.67 5.96
CA ASP A 105 9.71 7.37 7.09
C ASP A 105 8.30 7.84 6.68
N TYR A 106 7.33 7.66 7.57
CA TYR A 106 5.92 8.04 7.39
C TYR A 106 5.41 8.74 8.65
N ASP A 107 4.19 9.28 8.60
CA ASP A 107 3.57 9.88 9.78
C ASP A 107 3.32 8.83 10.86
N GLU A 108 2.90 7.62 10.46
CA GLU A 108 2.68 6.49 11.36
C GLU A 108 2.89 5.14 10.65
N ALA A 109 3.35 4.13 11.38
CA ALA A 109 3.61 2.78 10.86
C ALA A 109 3.07 1.76 11.86
N PHE A 110 1.95 1.14 11.51
CA PHE A 110 1.31 0.08 12.27
C PHE A 110 1.93 -1.26 11.90
N ASP A 111 2.49 -1.94 12.90
CA ASP A 111 3.07 -3.28 12.75
C ASP A 111 2.00 -4.38 12.76
N GLU A 112 2.44 -5.65 12.76
CA GLU A 112 1.55 -6.81 12.82
C GLU A 112 0.76 -6.96 14.13
N ALA A 113 1.17 -6.28 15.21
CA ALA A 113 0.49 -6.33 16.50
C ALA A 113 -0.63 -5.28 16.62
N ALA A 114 -0.59 -4.22 15.79
CA ALA A 114 -1.61 -3.18 15.77
C ALA A 114 -3.00 -3.71 15.34
N ASP A 115 -3.94 -3.65 16.27
CA ASP A 115 -5.32 -4.02 16.04
C ASP A 115 -6.07 -2.97 15.18
N ASN A 116 -7.28 -3.32 14.72
CA ASN A 116 -8.04 -2.41 13.87
C ASN A 116 -8.49 -1.13 14.57
N ARG A 117 -8.61 -1.16 15.90
CA ARG A 117 -9.02 -0.01 16.69
C ARG A 117 -7.91 1.02 16.76
N THR A 118 -6.71 0.58 17.08
CA THR A 118 -5.48 1.39 17.06
C THR A 118 -5.30 2.06 15.70
N VAL A 119 -5.49 1.31 14.61
CA VAL A 119 -5.40 1.88 13.25
C VAL A 119 -6.49 2.92 13.01
N TYR A 120 -7.74 2.68 13.42
CA TYR A 120 -8.83 3.64 13.23
C TYR A 120 -8.62 4.94 14.03
N GLU A 121 -8.29 4.82 15.32
CA GLU A 121 -8.01 5.94 16.21
C GLU A 121 -6.80 6.75 15.71
N GLY A 122 -5.75 6.06 15.25
CA GLY A 122 -4.58 6.68 14.65
C GLY A 122 -4.79 7.19 13.23
N THR A 123 -5.96 7.03 12.58
CA THR A 123 -6.17 7.50 11.19
C THR A 123 -7.54 8.15 10.96
N ALA A 124 -8.58 7.34 10.74
CA ALA A 124 -9.88 7.77 10.25
C ALA A 124 -10.74 8.50 11.29
N LYS A 125 -10.46 8.32 12.59
CA LYS A 125 -11.24 8.96 13.66
C LYS A 125 -11.23 10.49 13.54
N ALA A 126 -10.06 11.10 13.35
CA ALA A 126 -9.94 12.54 13.18
C ALA A 126 -10.76 13.06 11.97
N ILE A 127 -10.81 12.28 10.88
CA ILE A 127 -11.63 12.61 9.70
C ILE A 127 -13.12 12.58 10.02
N VAL A 128 -13.56 11.61 10.83
CA VAL A 128 -14.96 11.51 11.28
C VAL A 128 -15.32 12.69 12.18
N GLU A 129 -14.45 13.03 13.14
CA GLU A 129 -14.64 14.17 14.04
C GLU A 129 -14.71 15.49 13.24
N ALA A 130 -13.81 15.71 12.28
CA ALA A 130 -13.84 16.88 11.41
C ALA A 130 -15.12 16.96 10.57
N ALA A 131 -15.63 15.82 10.07
CA ALA A 131 -16.88 15.79 9.33
C ALA A 131 -18.10 16.13 10.19
N LEU A 132 -18.10 15.74 11.47
CA LEU A 132 -19.13 16.14 12.42
C LEU A 132 -19.12 17.64 12.72
N GLU A 133 -18.01 18.33 12.44
CA GLU A 133 -17.85 19.79 12.54
C GLU A 133 -18.10 20.52 11.21
N GLY A 134 -18.58 19.82 10.18
CA GLY A 134 -18.90 20.41 8.86
C GLY A 134 -17.72 20.49 7.91
N GLN A 135 -16.61 19.79 8.19
CA GLN A 135 -15.47 19.70 7.28
C GLN A 135 -15.59 18.48 6.36
N ASN A 136 -14.83 18.48 5.28
CA ASN A 136 -14.74 17.32 4.41
C ASN A 136 -13.48 16.52 4.75
N GLY A 137 -13.50 15.22 4.57
CA GLY A 137 -12.28 14.46 4.64
C GLY A 137 -12.34 13.12 3.95
N THR A 138 -11.16 12.59 3.65
CA THR A 138 -11.03 11.36 2.87
C THR A 138 -10.02 10.41 3.48
N VAL A 139 -10.40 9.13 3.57
CA VAL A 139 -9.49 8.04 3.95
C VAL A 139 -9.31 7.14 2.73
N MET A 140 -8.06 6.97 2.28
CA MET A 140 -7.73 6.16 1.10
C MET A 140 -6.92 4.92 1.50
N MET A 141 -7.40 3.74 1.10
CA MET A 141 -6.61 2.51 1.18
C MET A 141 -5.77 2.34 -0.08
N TYR A 142 -4.48 2.13 0.10
CA TYR A 142 -3.54 1.88 -0.98
C TYR A 142 -2.71 0.63 -0.71
N GLY A 143 -2.41 -0.18 -1.73
CA GLY A 143 -1.63 -1.40 -1.57
C GLY A 143 -1.98 -2.49 -2.56
N GLN A 144 -1.18 -3.55 -2.58
CA GLN A 144 -1.40 -4.70 -3.46
C GLN A 144 -2.63 -5.53 -3.06
N THR A 145 -3.13 -6.36 -3.95
CA THR A 145 -4.10 -7.41 -3.57
C THR A 145 -3.48 -8.33 -2.51
N GLY A 146 -4.27 -8.67 -1.47
CA GLY A 146 -3.82 -9.49 -0.36
C GLY A 146 -2.99 -8.77 0.72
N SER A 147 -2.73 -7.46 0.61
CA SER A 147 -2.02 -6.70 1.67
C SER A 147 -2.87 -6.31 2.87
N GLY A 148 -4.21 -6.45 2.79
CA GLY A 148 -5.12 -6.12 3.89
C GLY A 148 -5.94 -4.84 3.74
N LYS A 149 -6.03 -4.25 2.53
CA LYS A 149 -6.90 -3.09 2.24
C LYS A 149 -8.34 -3.29 2.71
N THR A 150 -9.01 -4.31 2.17
CA THR A 150 -10.42 -4.60 2.44
C THR A 150 -10.66 -4.99 3.90
N TYR A 151 -9.73 -5.72 4.52
CA TYR A 151 -9.78 -6.07 5.94
C TYR A 151 -9.76 -4.81 6.82
N THR A 152 -8.84 -3.89 6.53
CA THR A 152 -8.73 -2.62 7.26
C THR A 152 -9.96 -1.75 7.00
N MET A 153 -10.36 -1.60 5.74
CA MET A 153 -11.50 -0.76 5.35
C MET A 153 -12.80 -1.23 5.97
N ARG A 154 -13.05 -2.55 6.04
CA ARG A 154 -14.26 -3.10 6.69
C ARG A 154 -14.35 -2.67 8.16
N SER A 155 -13.22 -2.68 8.87
CA SER A 155 -13.19 -2.23 10.26
C SER A 155 -13.31 -0.72 10.41
N ILE A 156 -12.83 0.06 9.45
CA ILE A 156 -13.04 1.52 9.43
C ILE A 156 -14.51 1.82 9.17
N TYR A 157 -15.20 1.12 8.27
CA TYR A 157 -16.64 1.28 8.07
C TYR A 157 -17.40 1.10 9.39
N GLN A 158 -17.12 0.02 10.12
CA GLN A 158 -17.76 -0.29 11.41
C GLN A 158 -17.58 0.83 12.44
N GLN A 159 -16.33 1.19 12.70
CA GLN A 159 -16.01 2.20 13.73
C GLN A 159 -16.46 3.60 13.33
N ALA A 160 -16.31 3.98 12.04
CA ALA A 160 -16.80 5.26 11.55
C ALA A 160 -18.32 5.36 11.65
N ALA A 161 -19.08 4.30 11.33
CA ALA A 161 -20.53 4.31 11.47
C ALA A 161 -20.95 4.50 12.95
N GLU A 162 -20.29 3.83 13.88
CA GLU A 162 -20.54 4.00 15.31
C GLU A 162 -20.27 5.43 15.78
N ASP A 163 -19.08 5.98 15.47
CA ASP A 163 -18.69 7.33 15.88
C ASP A 163 -19.51 8.43 15.20
N ILE A 164 -19.86 8.27 13.91
CA ILE A 164 -20.75 9.20 13.19
C ILE A 164 -22.10 9.27 13.89
N PHE A 165 -22.74 8.14 14.20
CA PHE A 165 -24.07 8.17 14.82
C PHE A 165 -24.03 8.57 16.30
N ALA A 166 -22.92 8.31 17.00
CA ALA A 166 -22.70 8.84 18.35
C ALA A 166 -22.57 10.38 18.33
N GLY A 167 -21.87 10.95 17.34
CA GLY A 167 -21.65 12.39 17.22
C GLY A 167 -22.72 13.16 16.47
N ALA A 168 -23.49 12.52 15.59
CA ALA A 168 -24.52 13.17 14.77
C ALA A 168 -25.65 13.74 15.61
N ALA A 169 -25.93 13.20 16.80
CA ALA A 169 -26.91 13.75 17.75
C ALA A 169 -28.30 14.05 17.12
N GLY A 170 -28.76 13.20 16.20
CA GLY A 170 -30.04 13.35 15.51
C GLY A 170 -30.00 14.18 14.21
N ARG A 171 -28.82 14.62 13.76
CA ARG A 171 -28.62 15.25 12.44
C ARG A 171 -28.82 14.24 11.32
N THR A 172 -29.27 14.73 10.16
CA THR A 172 -29.48 13.91 8.97
C THR A 172 -28.15 13.34 8.49
N VAL A 173 -28.10 12.02 8.28
CA VAL A 173 -26.95 11.31 7.71
C VAL A 173 -27.39 10.66 6.42
N THR A 174 -26.68 10.94 5.33
CA THR A 174 -26.93 10.31 4.03
C THR A 174 -25.69 9.58 3.54
N VAL A 175 -25.88 8.55 2.71
CA VAL A 175 -24.79 7.77 2.14
C VAL A 175 -24.97 7.57 0.64
N SER A 176 -23.87 7.65 -0.09
CA SER A 176 -23.76 7.17 -1.47
C SER A 176 -22.60 6.18 -1.59
N PHE A 177 -22.72 5.21 -2.48
CA PHE A 177 -21.67 4.22 -2.72
C PHE A 177 -21.44 4.05 -4.22
N ILE A 178 -20.25 4.43 -4.68
CA ILE A 178 -19.87 4.39 -6.09
C ILE A 178 -18.76 3.37 -6.34
N GLU A 179 -18.88 2.64 -7.44
CA GLU A 179 -17.79 1.87 -8.04
C GLU A 179 -17.26 2.59 -9.29
N LEU A 180 -15.95 2.81 -9.34
CA LEU A 180 -15.23 3.25 -10.53
C LEU A 180 -14.48 2.07 -11.14
N PHE A 181 -14.91 1.65 -12.32
CA PHE A 181 -14.25 0.60 -13.09
C PHE A 181 -13.71 1.18 -14.41
N GLY A 182 -12.40 1.46 -14.43
CA GLY A 182 -11.76 2.18 -15.52
C GLY A 182 -12.35 3.58 -15.70
N ASP A 183 -13.06 3.79 -16.82
CA ASP A 183 -13.74 5.05 -17.12
C ASP A 183 -15.26 4.98 -16.86
N SER A 184 -15.77 3.87 -16.33
CA SER A 184 -17.18 3.72 -16.01
C SER A 184 -17.41 3.97 -14.53
N CYS A 185 -18.55 4.57 -14.21
CA CYS A 185 -18.97 4.89 -12.85
C CYS A 185 -20.32 4.24 -12.62
N PHE A 186 -20.50 3.56 -11.49
CA PHE A 186 -21.71 2.81 -11.18
C PHE A 186 -22.17 3.09 -9.75
N ASP A 187 -23.46 3.28 -9.55
CA ASP A 187 -24.10 3.45 -8.25
C ASP A 187 -24.47 2.09 -7.66
N MET A 188 -23.80 1.70 -6.58
CA MET A 188 -24.01 0.41 -5.93
C MET A 188 -25.28 0.36 -5.09
N LEU A 189 -25.81 1.51 -4.65
CA LEU A 189 -27.08 1.58 -3.92
C LEU A 189 -28.28 1.56 -4.88
N HIS A 190 -28.05 1.84 -6.17
CA HIS A 190 -29.03 1.70 -7.24
C HIS A 190 -28.74 0.51 -8.18
N GLN A 191 -28.48 -0.67 -7.61
CA GLN A 191 -28.29 -1.93 -8.34
C GLN A 191 -27.20 -1.92 -9.42
N GLY A 192 -26.15 -1.10 -9.26
CA GLY A 192 -25.09 -0.98 -10.26
C GLY A 192 -25.46 -0.15 -11.48
N ALA A 193 -26.44 0.75 -11.35
CA ALA A 193 -26.81 1.66 -12.43
C ALA A 193 -25.64 2.56 -12.85
N GLY A 194 -25.51 2.82 -14.14
CA GLY A 194 -24.44 3.66 -14.68
C GLY A 194 -24.62 5.14 -14.35
N CYS A 195 -23.54 5.79 -13.92
CA CYS A 195 -23.47 7.20 -13.58
C CYS A 195 -22.49 7.95 -14.50
N GLN A 196 -22.74 9.25 -14.70
CA GLN A 196 -21.80 10.16 -15.33
C GLN A 196 -21.22 11.12 -14.28
N LEU A 197 -20.01 11.63 -14.50
CA LEU A 197 -19.46 12.65 -13.62
C LEU A 197 -19.88 14.03 -14.13
N THR A 198 -20.56 14.79 -13.28
CA THR A 198 -21.02 16.14 -13.56
C THR A 198 -20.23 17.13 -12.70
N THR A 199 -19.96 18.31 -13.26
CA THR A 199 -19.27 19.39 -12.54
C THR A 199 -20.29 20.45 -12.15
N ALA A 200 -20.37 20.76 -10.86
CA ALA A 200 -21.19 21.85 -10.35
C ALA A 200 -20.57 23.22 -10.67
N GLN A 201 -21.33 24.28 -10.42
CA GLN A 201 -20.91 25.66 -10.67
C GLN A 201 -19.69 26.07 -9.83
N ASP A 202 -19.55 25.50 -8.63
CA ASP A 202 -18.40 25.67 -7.73
C ASP A 202 -17.15 24.85 -8.17
N GLY A 203 -17.28 24.08 -9.25
CA GLY A 203 -16.24 23.19 -9.77
C GLY A 203 -16.08 21.89 -9.00
N SER A 204 -16.94 21.58 -8.03
CA SER A 204 -17.02 20.24 -7.42
C SER A 204 -17.51 19.22 -8.45
N VAL A 205 -17.08 17.97 -8.33
CA VAL A 205 -17.44 16.90 -9.27
C VAL A 205 -18.19 15.83 -8.51
N TYR A 206 -19.36 15.45 -9.02
CA TYR A 206 -20.24 14.47 -8.39
C TYR A 206 -20.82 13.51 -9.44
N PRO A 207 -21.15 12.27 -9.05
CA PRO A 207 -21.83 11.32 -9.91
C PRO A 207 -23.31 11.70 -10.12
N HIS A 208 -23.82 11.59 -11.35
CA HIS A 208 -25.22 11.83 -11.69
C HIS A 208 -25.69 10.93 -12.86
N PRO A 209 -26.89 10.32 -12.80
CA PRO A 209 -27.72 10.19 -11.60
C PRO A 209 -27.02 9.30 -10.55
N CYS A 210 -27.16 9.64 -9.27
CA CYS A 210 -26.66 8.87 -8.13
C CYS A 210 -27.66 9.03 -6.99
N VAL A 211 -27.98 7.95 -6.31
CA VAL A 211 -28.87 7.97 -5.15
C VAL A 211 -28.05 8.27 -3.89
N GLU A 212 -28.57 9.19 -3.09
CA GLU A 212 -28.12 9.42 -1.72
C GLU A 212 -29.23 8.93 -0.79
N VAL A 213 -28.91 7.94 0.03
CA VAL A 213 -29.88 7.27 0.91
C VAL A 213 -29.72 7.82 2.32
N GLU A 214 -30.79 8.34 2.88
CA GLU A 214 -30.84 8.73 4.30
C GLU A 214 -30.82 7.48 5.19
N VAL A 215 -30.00 7.52 6.24
CA VAL A 215 -29.81 6.41 7.19
C VAL A 215 -30.04 6.91 8.62
N VAL A 216 -30.79 6.14 9.41
CA VAL A 216 -31.17 6.55 10.77
C VAL A 216 -30.39 5.85 11.88
N THR A 217 -29.65 4.78 11.55
CA THR A 217 -28.82 4.06 12.53
C THR A 217 -27.48 3.60 11.95
N SER A 218 -26.48 3.42 12.82
CA SER A 218 -25.17 2.85 12.43
C SER A 218 -25.31 1.45 11.83
N ALA A 219 -26.23 0.63 12.35
CA ALA A 219 -26.51 -0.70 11.83
C ALA A 219 -27.07 -0.67 10.39
N GLU A 220 -27.96 0.28 10.09
CA GLU A 220 -28.50 0.47 8.74
C GLU A 220 -27.42 0.92 7.76
N LEU A 221 -26.61 1.91 8.14
CA LEU A 221 -25.48 2.37 7.33
C LEU A 221 -24.53 1.21 6.99
N LEU A 222 -24.17 0.39 7.98
CA LEU A 222 -23.33 -0.79 7.77
C LEU A 222 -23.98 -1.85 6.89
N ALA A 223 -25.29 -2.06 7.02
CA ALA A 223 -26.03 -2.98 6.17
C ALA A 223 -26.02 -2.54 4.69
N LEU A 224 -26.19 -1.23 4.42
CA LEU A 224 -26.11 -0.68 3.07
C LEU A 224 -24.70 -0.79 2.48
N ILE A 225 -23.67 -0.48 3.27
CA ILE A 225 -22.26 -0.64 2.85
C ILE A 225 -21.96 -2.11 2.53
N GLU A 226 -22.43 -3.06 3.35
CA GLU A 226 -22.24 -4.48 3.09
C GLU A 226 -23.01 -4.96 1.85
N LEU A 227 -24.24 -4.47 1.64
CA LEU A 227 -25.03 -4.75 0.44
C LEU A 227 -24.31 -4.25 -0.83
N ALA A 228 -23.85 -3.00 -0.82
CA ALA A 228 -23.08 -2.41 -1.92
C ALA A 228 -21.79 -3.21 -2.20
N GLY A 229 -21.08 -3.62 -1.14
CA GLY A 229 -19.89 -4.45 -1.24
C GLY A 229 -20.16 -5.83 -1.87
N LYS A 230 -21.30 -6.46 -1.55
CA LYS A 230 -21.74 -7.72 -2.18
C LYS A 230 -22.05 -7.53 -3.65
N LEU A 231 -22.77 -6.47 -4.02
CA LEU A 231 -23.09 -6.16 -5.42
C LEU A 231 -21.82 -5.97 -6.26
N ARG A 232 -20.87 -5.19 -5.75
CA ARG A 232 -19.52 -5.03 -6.34
C ARG A 232 -18.82 -6.37 -6.55
N ALA A 233 -18.92 -7.31 -5.61
CA ALA A 233 -18.33 -8.64 -5.74
C ALA A 233 -19.05 -9.53 -6.76
N THR A 234 -20.38 -9.42 -6.90
CA THR A 234 -21.17 -10.27 -7.80
C THR A 234 -21.12 -9.88 -9.28
N ALA A 235 -20.82 -8.61 -9.59
CA ALA A 235 -20.58 -8.16 -10.97
C ALA A 235 -19.36 -8.84 -11.63
N ALA A 236 -18.55 -9.56 -10.83
CA ALA A 236 -17.37 -10.30 -11.24
C ALA A 236 -17.77 -11.54 -12.06
N THR A 237 -18.10 -11.34 -13.33
CA THR A 237 -18.32 -12.43 -14.27
C THR A 237 -17.01 -13.21 -14.49
N GLY A 238 -16.89 -14.37 -13.84
CA GLY A 238 -15.87 -15.38 -14.14
C GLY A 238 -14.53 -15.21 -13.42
N VAL A 239 -14.29 -16.11 -12.46
CA VAL A 239 -12.98 -16.57 -11.95
C VAL A 239 -12.09 -15.55 -11.21
N HIS A 240 -12.38 -14.24 -11.18
CA HIS A 240 -11.50 -13.26 -10.51
C HIS A 240 -12.22 -12.23 -9.64
N ASP A 241 -11.58 -11.87 -8.53
CA ASP A 241 -12.01 -10.88 -7.54
C ASP A 241 -12.03 -9.45 -8.12
N GLN A 242 -13.19 -9.01 -8.63
CA GLN A 242 -13.39 -7.66 -9.19
C GLN A 242 -13.07 -6.54 -8.20
N SER A 243 -13.13 -6.77 -6.89
CA SER A 243 -12.80 -5.76 -5.88
C SER A 243 -11.34 -5.30 -5.97
N SER A 244 -10.44 -6.15 -6.50
CA SER A 244 -9.04 -5.78 -6.77
C SER A 244 -8.85 -4.84 -7.95
N ARG A 245 -9.88 -4.61 -8.78
CA ARG A 245 -9.76 -3.98 -10.11
C ARG A 245 -10.63 -2.75 -10.33
N SER A 246 -11.59 -2.51 -9.44
CA SER A 246 -12.33 -1.26 -9.36
C SER A 246 -11.95 -0.48 -8.11
N HIS A 247 -12.17 0.83 -8.11
CA HIS A 247 -12.11 1.65 -6.91
C HIS A 247 -13.52 1.78 -6.33
N ALA A 248 -13.68 1.62 -5.03
CA ALA A 248 -14.93 1.92 -4.34
C ALA A 248 -14.82 3.22 -3.55
N LEU A 249 -15.86 4.04 -3.62
CA LEU A 249 -15.99 5.29 -2.88
C LEU A 249 -17.31 5.26 -2.11
N CYS A 250 -17.23 5.13 -0.79
CA CYS A 250 -18.35 5.28 0.12
C CYS A 250 -18.31 6.71 0.68
N ARG A 251 -19.29 7.54 0.34
CA ARG A 251 -19.38 8.93 0.81
C ARG A 251 -20.52 9.01 1.80
N ILE A 252 -20.21 9.40 3.03
CA ILE A 252 -21.17 9.62 4.10
C ILE A 252 -21.20 11.11 4.36
N PHE A 253 -22.39 11.69 4.32
CA PHE A 253 -22.60 13.11 4.56
C PHE A 253 -23.35 13.29 5.88
N VAL A 254 -22.99 14.33 6.61
CA VAL A 254 -23.60 14.68 7.89
C VAL A 254 -24.00 16.15 7.83
N GLU A 255 -25.29 16.41 7.95
CA GLU A 255 -25.82 17.76 8.05
C GLU A 255 -25.30 18.43 9.33
N CYS A 256 -24.77 19.64 9.25
CA CYS A 256 -24.15 20.35 10.38
C CYS A 256 -24.90 21.62 10.81
N GLY A 257 -26.13 21.81 10.30
CA GLY A 257 -26.95 23.00 10.55
C GLY A 257 -26.57 24.18 9.65
N GLU A 258 -27.46 25.18 9.56
CA GLU A 258 -27.28 26.40 8.74
C GLU A 258 -26.96 26.15 7.24
N GLY A 259 -27.34 24.99 6.72
CA GLY A 259 -27.04 24.59 5.33
C GLY A 259 -25.59 24.14 5.10
N ALA A 260 -24.80 23.98 6.17
CA ALA A 260 -23.48 23.38 6.10
C ALA A 260 -23.58 21.84 6.23
N GLU A 261 -22.71 21.14 5.49
CA GLU A 261 -22.63 19.69 5.47
C GLU A 261 -21.16 19.29 5.53
N GLY A 262 -20.84 18.34 6.42
CA GLY A 262 -19.53 17.68 6.45
C GLY A 262 -19.61 16.32 5.78
N SER A 263 -18.48 15.81 5.29
CA SER A 263 -18.47 14.51 4.62
C SER A 263 -17.22 13.68 4.92
N VAL A 264 -17.44 12.37 5.06
CA VAL A 264 -16.40 11.35 5.14
C VAL A 264 -16.43 10.53 3.86
N THR A 265 -15.35 10.60 3.08
CA THR A 265 -15.18 9.77 1.88
C THR A 265 -14.20 8.65 2.17
N LEU A 266 -14.68 7.41 2.17
CA LEU A 266 -13.89 6.21 2.40
C LEU A 266 -13.61 5.54 1.04
N VAL A 267 -12.34 5.49 0.65
CA VAL A 267 -11.90 5.05 -0.68
C VAL A 267 -11.10 3.77 -0.58
N ASP A 268 -11.61 2.69 -1.17
CA ASP A 268 -10.90 1.43 -1.35
C ASP A 268 -10.36 1.36 -2.78
N LEU A 269 -9.07 1.66 -2.95
CA LEU A 269 -8.44 1.69 -4.26
C LEU A 269 -8.16 0.27 -4.77
N ALA A 270 -8.21 0.11 -6.09
CA ALA A 270 -7.76 -1.08 -6.79
C ALA A 270 -6.30 -1.43 -6.43
N GLY A 271 -5.96 -2.71 -6.55
CA GLY A 271 -4.63 -3.24 -6.27
C GLY A 271 -3.52 -2.52 -7.05
N SER A 272 -2.43 -2.16 -6.36
CA SER A 272 -1.30 -1.45 -6.96
C SER A 272 -0.25 -2.35 -7.62
N GLU A 273 -0.44 -3.67 -7.60
CA GLU A 273 0.51 -4.64 -8.13
C GLU A 273 0.68 -4.55 -9.65
N HIS A 274 1.93 -4.67 -10.10
CA HIS A 274 2.24 -4.91 -11.51
C HIS A 274 2.08 -6.39 -11.81
N ARG A 275 1.37 -6.73 -12.89
CA ARG A 275 1.16 -8.10 -13.36
C ARG A 275 2.46 -8.66 -13.96
N ILE A 276 3.40 -9.00 -13.09
CA ILE A 276 4.58 -9.80 -13.48
C ILE A 276 4.14 -11.27 -13.68
N ASP A 277 3.05 -11.68 -13.05
CA ASP A 277 2.53 -13.03 -13.16
C ASP A 277 1.31 -13.07 -14.09
N ASN A 278 1.55 -13.44 -15.36
CA ASN A 278 0.75 -14.40 -16.15
C ASN A 278 0.92 -14.13 -17.66
N ALA A 279 1.52 -15.10 -18.34
CA ALA A 279 1.68 -15.16 -19.80
C ALA A 279 0.35 -15.38 -20.57
N GLU A 280 -0.79 -15.50 -19.88
CA GLU A 280 -2.09 -15.81 -20.46
C GLU A 280 -3.11 -14.70 -20.27
N HIS A 281 -2.90 -13.54 -20.91
CA HIS A 281 -3.86 -12.45 -20.82
C HIS A 281 -4.34 -11.96 -22.18
N ASN A 282 -5.64 -12.20 -22.41
CA ASN A 282 -6.47 -11.62 -23.46
C ASN A 282 -6.29 -10.10 -23.54
N ALA A 283 -6.44 -9.52 -24.73
CA ALA A 283 -6.21 -8.10 -24.98
C ALA A 283 -7.05 -7.17 -24.08
N GLU A 284 -8.26 -7.58 -23.72
CA GLU A 284 -9.17 -6.84 -22.83
C GLU A 284 -8.60 -6.68 -21.42
N ARG A 285 -8.05 -7.76 -20.85
CA ARG A 285 -7.43 -7.75 -19.51
C ARG A 285 -6.21 -6.83 -19.47
N ARG A 286 -5.45 -6.73 -20.57
CA ARG A 286 -4.33 -5.78 -20.67
C ARG A 286 -4.80 -4.34 -20.70
N LYS A 287 -5.89 -4.04 -21.43
CA LYS A 287 -6.51 -2.71 -21.45
C LYS A 287 -7.04 -2.32 -20.07
N GLU A 288 -7.68 -3.25 -19.36
CA GLU A 288 -8.19 -3.05 -17.99
C GLU A 288 -7.04 -2.69 -17.01
N GLY A 289 -5.98 -3.50 -16.97
CA GLY A 289 -4.82 -3.23 -16.11
C GLY A 289 -4.15 -1.90 -16.42
N ALA A 290 -4.11 -1.48 -17.69
CA ALA A 290 -3.60 -0.17 -18.07
C ALA A 290 -4.46 0.98 -17.50
N LYS A 291 -5.80 0.83 -17.48
CA LYS A 291 -6.70 1.84 -16.90
C LYS A 291 -6.55 1.96 -15.39
N ILE A 292 -6.43 0.83 -14.68
CA ILE A 292 -6.18 0.82 -13.23
C ILE A 292 -4.89 1.59 -12.92
N ASN A 293 -3.80 1.23 -13.60
CA ASN A 293 -2.52 1.90 -13.40
C ASN A 293 -2.55 3.39 -13.79
N ALA A 294 -3.28 3.76 -14.84
CA ALA A 294 -3.46 5.16 -15.23
C ALA A 294 -4.17 5.97 -14.13
N SER A 295 -5.23 5.43 -13.52
CA SER A 295 -5.93 6.09 -12.42
C SER A 295 -5.06 6.27 -11.18
N LEU A 296 -4.30 5.24 -10.78
CA LEU A 296 -3.36 5.33 -9.66
C LEU A 296 -2.17 6.26 -9.96
N ALA A 297 -1.71 6.32 -11.21
CA ALA A 297 -0.65 7.25 -11.63
C ALA A 297 -1.12 8.71 -11.56
N ALA A 298 -2.33 9.00 -12.06
CA ALA A 298 -2.93 10.32 -11.97
C ALA A 298 -3.12 10.75 -10.51
N LEU A 299 -3.59 9.84 -9.64
CA LEU A 299 -3.75 10.09 -8.21
C LEU A 299 -2.40 10.46 -7.55
N LYS A 300 -1.36 9.67 -7.77
CA LYS A 300 -0.01 9.94 -7.26
C LYS A 300 0.50 11.31 -7.69
N GLU A 301 0.31 11.67 -8.95
CA GLU A 301 0.74 12.96 -9.47
C GLU A 301 -0.03 14.12 -8.84
N CYS A 302 -1.33 13.97 -8.61
CA CYS A 302 -2.14 15.01 -7.94
C CYS A 302 -1.73 15.21 -6.49
N ILE A 303 -1.52 14.12 -5.73
CA ILE A 303 -1.05 14.16 -4.34
C ILE A 303 0.35 14.79 -4.27
N ARG A 304 1.27 14.37 -5.16
CA ARG A 304 2.62 14.93 -5.24
C ARG A 304 2.59 16.42 -5.51
N ALA A 305 1.77 16.86 -6.47
CA ALA A 305 1.61 18.27 -6.81
C ALA A 305 1.04 19.08 -5.64
N ARG A 306 0.11 18.50 -4.86
CA ARG A 306 -0.40 19.10 -3.61
C ARG A 306 0.68 19.20 -2.53
N ALA A 307 1.47 18.15 -2.34
CA ALA A 307 2.54 18.12 -1.36
C ALA A 307 3.67 19.11 -1.70
N SER A 308 3.98 19.29 -2.98
CA SER A 308 4.93 20.30 -3.46
C SER A 308 4.34 21.71 -3.58
N ASN A 309 3.11 21.95 -3.09
CA ASN A 309 2.37 23.20 -3.20
C ASN A 309 2.36 23.81 -4.62
N SER A 310 2.18 22.93 -5.63
CA SER A 310 2.15 23.32 -7.04
C SER A 310 0.94 24.23 -7.32
N LYS A 311 1.14 25.26 -8.16
CA LYS A 311 0.06 26.14 -8.61
C LYS A 311 -0.98 25.43 -9.48
N PHE A 312 -0.59 24.36 -10.16
CA PHE A 312 -1.46 23.60 -11.04
C PHE A 312 -1.43 22.11 -10.69
N ILE A 313 -2.62 21.51 -10.59
CA ILE A 313 -2.82 20.10 -10.27
C ILE A 313 -3.73 19.51 -11.35
N ALA A 314 -3.24 18.49 -12.06
CA ALA A 314 -3.89 17.91 -13.23
C ALA A 314 -5.00 16.88 -12.90
N PHE A 315 -5.89 17.19 -11.96
CA PHE A 315 -6.93 16.26 -11.50
C PHE A 315 -8.01 15.93 -12.54
N ARG A 316 -8.11 16.71 -13.63
CA ARG A 316 -9.14 16.52 -14.67
C ARG A 316 -8.89 15.34 -15.60
N GLN A 317 -7.69 14.75 -15.59
CA GLN A 317 -7.32 13.71 -16.57
C GLN A 317 -7.92 12.33 -16.26
N ASN A 318 -8.35 12.09 -15.03
CA ASN A 318 -8.91 10.80 -14.62
C ASN A 318 -10.16 10.99 -13.76
N ARG A 319 -11.16 10.11 -13.94
CA ARG A 319 -12.42 10.15 -13.18
C ARG A 319 -12.21 10.05 -11.67
N LEU A 320 -11.27 9.22 -11.22
CA LEU A 320 -10.92 9.09 -9.80
C LEU A 320 -10.40 10.42 -9.24
N THR A 321 -9.46 11.07 -9.94
CA THR A 321 -8.89 12.34 -9.48
C THR A 321 -9.88 13.49 -9.59
N GLN A 322 -10.85 13.42 -10.52
CA GLN A 322 -11.95 14.39 -10.60
C GLN A 322 -12.84 14.30 -9.36
N LEU A 323 -13.25 13.09 -8.95
CA LEU A 323 -14.06 12.87 -7.75
C LEU A 323 -13.31 13.26 -6.47
N LEU A 324 -12.00 12.98 -6.41
CA LEU A 324 -11.14 13.32 -5.28
C LEU A 324 -10.55 14.74 -5.36
N ARG A 325 -11.14 15.62 -6.18
CA ARG A 325 -10.65 17.01 -6.38
C ARG A 325 -10.45 17.73 -5.05
N GLY A 326 -11.38 17.57 -4.10
CA GLY A 326 -11.31 18.20 -2.78
C GLY A 326 -10.01 17.90 -2.02
N CYS A 327 -9.47 16.69 -2.17
CA CYS A 327 -8.25 16.25 -1.50
C CYS A 327 -6.99 17.01 -1.97
N PHE A 328 -7.01 17.56 -3.18
CA PHE A 328 -5.83 18.17 -3.79
C PHE A 328 -5.81 19.69 -3.72
N LEU A 329 -6.89 20.36 -3.33
CA LEU A 329 -6.91 21.82 -3.34
C LEU A 329 -6.23 22.40 -2.08
N PRO A 330 -5.32 23.38 -2.24
CA PRO A 330 -4.74 24.08 -1.10
C PRO A 330 -5.77 25.03 -0.47
N GLY A 331 -5.82 25.07 0.86
CA GLY A 331 -6.67 26.00 1.63
C GLY A 331 -8.13 25.57 1.84
N GLY A 332 -8.51 24.35 1.43
CA GLY A 332 -9.82 23.78 1.79
C GLY A 332 -9.79 23.14 3.18
N HIS A 333 -10.92 23.20 3.90
CA HIS A 333 -11.24 22.35 5.05
C HIS A 333 -11.44 20.89 4.58
N HIS A 334 -10.40 20.31 4.00
CA HIS A 334 -10.41 18.94 3.49
C HIS A 334 -9.20 18.16 3.99
N GLU A 335 -9.41 17.33 5.00
CA GLU A 335 -8.35 16.46 5.53
C GLU A 335 -8.24 15.16 4.73
N THR A 336 -7.03 14.66 4.52
CA THR A 336 -6.81 13.43 3.76
C THR A 336 -5.84 12.52 4.48
N VAL A 337 -6.23 11.26 4.67
CA VAL A 337 -5.35 10.20 5.19
C VAL A 337 -5.20 9.11 4.14
N VAL A 338 -3.96 8.72 3.84
CA VAL A 338 -3.63 7.57 3.00
C VAL A 338 -3.08 6.46 3.88
N ILE A 339 -3.70 5.28 3.84
CA ILE A 339 -3.26 4.09 4.57
C ILE A 339 -2.70 3.10 3.56
N ALA A 340 -1.37 3.00 3.52
CA ALA A 340 -0.64 2.08 2.67
C ALA A 340 -0.49 0.72 3.36
N THR A 341 -1.20 -0.29 2.87
CA THR A 341 -1.13 -1.66 3.38
C THR A 341 -0.07 -2.46 2.65
N VAL A 342 0.76 -3.21 3.39
CA VAL A 342 1.89 -3.98 2.83
C VAL A 342 1.88 -5.43 3.30
N SER A 343 2.33 -6.31 2.39
CA SER A 343 2.54 -7.73 2.69
C SER A 343 3.96 -7.94 3.24
N PRO A 344 4.13 -8.64 4.39
CA PRO A 344 5.45 -8.95 4.93
C PRO A 344 6.16 -10.07 4.15
N SER A 345 5.45 -10.81 3.30
CA SER A 345 5.97 -11.99 2.62
C SER A 345 7.16 -11.68 1.71
N SER A 346 8.22 -12.46 1.82
CA SER A 346 9.43 -12.34 0.98
C SER A 346 9.13 -12.43 -0.53
N LYS A 347 8.08 -13.15 -0.93
CA LYS A 347 7.60 -13.21 -2.32
C LYS A 347 7.06 -11.88 -2.83
N ASP A 348 6.48 -11.08 -1.94
CA ASP A 348 5.80 -9.81 -2.24
C ASP A 348 6.71 -8.59 -2.08
N THR A 349 7.98 -8.78 -1.72
CA THR A 349 8.95 -7.70 -1.48
C THR A 349 8.92 -6.60 -2.55
N GLU A 350 8.91 -6.98 -3.84
CA GLU A 350 8.84 -6.02 -4.94
C GLU A 350 7.55 -5.18 -4.95
N HIS A 351 6.42 -5.80 -4.64
CA HIS A 351 5.13 -5.14 -4.58
C HIS A 351 5.04 -4.21 -3.37
N SER A 352 5.46 -4.68 -2.18
CA SER A 352 5.54 -3.86 -0.97
C SER A 352 6.48 -2.67 -1.15
N LEU A 353 7.67 -2.86 -1.75
CA LEU A 353 8.59 -1.75 -2.09
C LEU A 353 7.94 -0.72 -3.01
N ASN A 354 7.19 -1.16 -4.02
CA ASN A 354 6.52 -0.25 -4.93
C ASN A 354 5.41 0.55 -4.23
N THR A 355 4.63 -0.10 -3.37
CA THR A 355 3.62 0.58 -2.53
C THR A 355 4.25 1.62 -1.63
N LEU A 356 5.32 1.26 -0.91
CA LEU A 356 6.03 2.17 0.01
C LEU A 356 6.67 3.35 -0.71
N ARG A 357 7.34 3.13 -1.85
CA ARG A 357 7.90 4.22 -2.67
C ARG A 357 6.83 5.19 -3.13
N HIS A 358 5.68 4.70 -3.57
CA HIS A 358 4.58 5.55 -3.98
C HIS A 358 3.97 6.31 -2.79
N ALA A 359 3.80 5.66 -1.63
CA ALA A 359 3.35 6.32 -0.41
C ALA A 359 4.33 7.42 0.05
N CYS A 360 5.64 7.19 -0.07
CA CYS A 360 6.68 8.19 0.24
C CYS A 360 6.58 9.41 -0.69
N ILE A 361 6.31 9.19 -1.98
CA ILE A 361 6.03 10.29 -2.93
C ILE A 361 4.75 11.05 -2.55
N MET A 362 3.72 10.34 -2.06
CA MET A 362 2.48 10.94 -1.59
C MET A 362 2.69 11.81 -0.33
N ASP A 363 3.64 11.43 0.54
CA ASP A 363 4.03 12.20 1.72
C ASP A 363 4.85 13.47 1.40
N GLY A 364 5.13 13.74 0.12
CA GLY A 364 5.89 14.92 -0.31
C GLY A 364 7.39 14.82 -0.05
N GLN A 365 7.89 13.66 0.36
CA GLN A 365 9.32 13.43 0.52
C GLN A 365 9.98 13.45 -0.87
N GLY A 366 10.91 14.38 -1.07
CA GLY A 366 11.61 14.55 -2.34
C GLY A 366 12.48 13.35 -2.67
N GLN A 367 12.54 12.99 -3.97
CA GLN A 367 13.53 12.00 -4.43
C GLN A 367 14.92 12.54 -4.12
N GLY A 368 15.63 11.90 -3.19
CA GLY A 368 17.08 12.10 -3.08
C GLY A 368 17.68 11.81 -4.45
N LYS A 369 18.55 12.70 -4.96
CA LYS A 369 19.28 12.46 -6.21
C LYS A 369 20.05 11.15 -6.08
N SER A 370 19.53 10.06 -6.62
CA SER A 370 20.30 8.82 -6.76
C SER A 370 21.27 9.03 -7.91
N ASP A 371 22.57 9.03 -7.61
CA ASP A 371 23.59 8.95 -8.66
C ASP A 371 23.40 7.63 -9.42
N LYS A 372 23.18 7.77 -10.74
CA LYS A 372 23.16 6.73 -11.77
C LYS A 372 22.04 5.68 -11.67
N GLY A 373 20.96 5.95 -12.41
CA GLY A 373 20.30 4.97 -13.28
C GLY A 373 19.67 3.74 -12.62
N SER A 374 18.66 3.93 -11.77
CA SER A 374 17.57 2.94 -11.60
C SER A 374 16.34 3.58 -10.93
N HIS A 375 15.16 3.07 -11.29
CA HIS A 375 13.81 3.47 -10.89
C HIS A 375 13.58 4.04 -9.48
N LEU A 376 12.68 5.05 -9.41
CA LEU A 376 11.88 5.53 -8.26
C LEU A 376 12.62 5.48 -6.91
N GLY A 377 13.41 6.51 -6.63
CA GLY A 377 14.11 6.71 -5.35
C GLY A 377 13.19 7.26 -4.27
N GLY A 378 12.43 6.38 -3.62
CA GLY A 378 11.89 6.59 -2.28
C GLY A 378 12.67 5.70 -1.32
N GLY A 379 13.30 6.28 -0.31
CA GLY A 379 14.00 5.57 0.77
C GLY A 379 15.53 5.45 0.64
N ALA A 380 16.20 5.40 1.80
CA ALA A 380 17.65 5.16 1.88
C ALA A 380 17.94 3.66 1.72
N VAL A 381 19.07 3.30 1.08
CA VAL A 381 19.43 1.89 0.83
C VAL A 381 20.76 1.57 1.48
N THR A 382 20.74 0.65 2.44
CA THR A 382 21.97 0.12 3.06
C THR A 382 22.18 -1.33 2.61
N LYS A 383 23.38 -1.66 2.12
CA LYS A 383 23.70 -3.00 1.62
C LYS A 383 24.46 -3.81 2.67
N GLU A 384 23.86 -4.90 3.14
CA GLU A 384 24.52 -5.88 3.98
C GLU A 384 25.07 -7.03 3.10
N LEU A 385 26.40 -7.10 2.99
CA LEU A 385 27.09 -8.20 2.31
C LEU A 385 27.20 -9.39 3.27
N GLN A 386 26.55 -10.50 2.95
CA GLN A 386 26.86 -11.74 3.65
C GLN A 386 28.14 -12.34 3.09
N ARG A 387 29.17 -12.43 3.94
CA ARG A 387 30.38 -13.20 3.63
C ARG A 387 29.99 -14.68 3.53
N THR A 388 29.84 -15.19 2.32
CA THR A 388 29.94 -16.63 2.07
C THR A 388 31.42 -17.01 2.21
N ARG A 389 31.80 -17.67 3.32
CA ARG A 389 33.05 -18.43 3.32
C ARG A 389 32.73 -19.88 2.99
N PRO A 390 33.25 -20.40 1.88
CA PRO A 390 33.77 -21.76 1.84
C PRO A 390 35.29 -21.64 1.75
N SER A 391 35.98 -21.59 2.89
CA SER A 391 37.42 -21.85 2.89
C SER A 391 37.58 -23.37 2.92
N SER A 392 37.57 -23.97 1.74
CA SER A 392 38.25 -25.24 1.51
C SER A 392 39.74 -24.98 1.64
N THR A 393 40.24 -25.01 2.87
CA THR A 393 41.64 -25.32 3.12
C THR A 393 41.64 -26.64 3.85
N VAL A 394 41.75 -27.72 3.09
CA VAL A 394 42.23 -29.00 3.59
C VAL A 394 43.58 -28.71 4.22
N ARG A 395 43.60 -28.53 5.55
CA ARG A 395 44.82 -28.72 6.33
C ARG A 395 45.04 -30.22 6.38
N THR A 396 45.84 -30.70 5.45
CA THR A 396 46.50 -31.99 5.56
C THR A 396 47.19 -32.03 6.92
N LEU A 397 46.70 -32.86 7.83
CA LEU A 397 47.43 -33.25 9.03
C LEU A 397 48.67 -34.02 8.58
N GLN A 398 49.79 -33.34 8.40
CA GLN A 398 51.10 -33.99 8.39
C GLN A 398 51.45 -34.33 9.84
N ALA A 399 51.60 -35.63 10.09
CA ALA A 399 52.15 -36.15 11.34
C ALA A 399 53.60 -35.66 11.51
N PRO A 400 54.04 -35.27 12.73
CA PRO A 400 55.43 -34.98 12.99
C PRO A 400 56.23 -36.28 13.12
N ASN A 401 56.92 -36.69 12.04
CA ASN A 401 58.04 -37.61 12.15
C ASN A 401 59.25 -36.85 12.70
N SER A 402 59.53 -37.06 13.99
CA SER A 402 60.79 -36.67 14.60
C SER A 402 61.36 -37.89 15.34
N PHE A 403 62.18 -38.65 14.63
CA PHE A 403 63.20 -39.53 15.21
C PHE A 403 64.39 -39.53 14.25
N GLY A 404 65.42 -38.76 14.58
CA GLY A 404 66.76 -38.97 14.06
C GLY A 404 67.49 -39.96 14.98
N PRO A 405 68.23 -40.95 14.43
CA PRO A 405 68.96 -41.89 15.25
C PRO A 405 70.32 -41.31 15.67
N TYR A 406 70.69 -41.61 16.91
CA TYR A 406 72.07 -41.80 17.27
C TYR A 406 72.61 -43.03 16.51
N TRP A 407 73.77 -42.83 15.88
CA TRP A 407 74.65 -43.80 15.20
C TRP A 407 74.20 -44.34 13.84
#